data_AF-A0A814ZS85-F1
#
_entry.id   AF-A0A814ZS85-F1
#
_cell.length_a   1.000
_cell.length_b   1.000
_cell.length_c   1.000
_cell.angle_alpha   90.00
_cell.angle_beta   90.00
_cell.angle_gamma   90.00
#
_symmetry.space_group_name_H-M   'P 1'
#
loop_
_entity.id
_entity.type
_entity.pdbx_description
1 polymer ?
#
loop_
_entity_poly.entity_id
_entity_poly.type
_entity_poly.pdbx_seq_one_letter_code
_entity_poly.pdbx_strand_id
1 'polypeptide(L)'
;MPVDLSGGSIPAIYRDLYEMINLHGLEKLTFTIFVPLFESDTLTQAVLNQIWYSVTKSSSIGSRNDFYKCLALMALAQQGKTIDEKLLDNYVNRVDKEFIEERRRSLKRYLLILCRHPTIYDAEIIKFFLTFQGTSCGDNMKATYKNVLDEFSSESQSSLNLNDNIDKCGEDYDSIRMFRASQTHISFLHQQLNQIRRCLKSINEKNFKNANDFANLGNNLQALASDSTSIDRWATGPNDYWPTIQIGLGSLPIEINAISERVNEQCKRNDEVINDHLDMLIELLQGYNDLCKRLEETLENERKAIQKANNQQRRSSTITDTTPKNDISLEILEKRNRHALQCVQIETQLVYANLEAFVYILSSLGNSQCKGSSDFFNIWKSFADEISRLGQTYITKSPIDRRDTTVYRK
;
A
#
# COMPACT_ATOMS: atom_id res chain seq x y z
N MET A 1 8.17 -22.79 -6.50
CA MET A 1 7.96 -23.70 -5.34
C MET A 1 6.53 -24.18 -5.41
N PRO A 2 6.20 -25.44 -5.08
CA PRO A 2 4.81 -25.86 -5.01
C PRO A 2 4.10 -25.03 -3.94
N VAL A 3 2.97 -24.41 -4.31
CA VAL A 3 2.14 -23.65 -3.36
C VAL A 3 1.78 -24.53 -2.17
N ASP A 4 2.13 -24.08 -0.97
CA ASP A 4 1.86 -24.78 0.28
C ASP A 4 0.76 -24.06 1.06
N LEU A 5 -0.48 -24.54 0.90
CA LEU A 5 -1.63 -24.09 1.67
C LEU A 5 -1.60 -24.77 3.05
N SER A 6 -0.65 -24.38 3.89
CA SER A 6 -0.51 -24.92 5.25
C SER A 6 -1.67 -24.46 6.17
N GLY A 7 -2.08 -25.34 7.08
CA GLY A 7 -3.41 -25.36 7.71
C GLY A 7 -3.82 -24.19 8.62
N GLY A 8 -2.99 -23.15 8.78
CA GLY A 8 -3.30 -21.96 9.59
C GLY A 8 -4.08 -20.87 8.84
N SER A 9 -3.96 -20.80 7.51
CA SER A 9 -4.50 -19.70 6.70
C SER A 9 -5.90 -19.95 6.15
N ILE A 10 -6.47 -21.12 6.44
CA ILE A 10 -7.65 -21.66 5.75
C ILE A 10 -8.84 -21.66 6.74
N PRO A 11 -10.03 -21.19 6.35
CA PRO A 11 -11.22 -21.23 7.21
C PRO A 11 -11.52 -22.64 7.75
N ALA A 12 -12.00 -22.71 9.00
CA ALA A 12 -12.26 -23.97 9.70
C ALA A 12 -13.17 -24.92 8.91
N ILE A 13 -14.20 -24.38 8.25
CA ILE A 13 -15.15 -25.14 7.46
C ILE A 13 -14.49 -26.01 6.37
N TYR A 14 -13.39 -25.54 5.76
CA TYR A 14 -12.68 -26.33 4.74
C TYR A 14 -11.80 -27.41 5.34
N ARG A 15 -11.29 -27.20 6.56
CA ARG A 15 -10.59 -28.24 7.32
C ARG A 15 -11.57 -29.35 7.73
N ASP A 16 -12.73 -28.95 8.24
CA ASP A 16 -13.79 -29.87 8.64
C ASP A 16 -14.30 -30.66 7.43
N LEU A 17 -14.46 -30.03 6.26
CA LEU A 17 -14.81 -30.71 5.01
C LEU A 17 -13.76 -31.75 4.58
N TYR A 18 -12.46 -31.41 4.65
CA TYR A 18 -11.40 -32.36 4.35
C TYR A 18 -11.43 -33.56 5.33
N GLU A 19 -11.66 -33.30 6.62
CA GLU A 19 -11.75 -34.34 7.64
C GLU A 19 -13.00 -35.22 7.48
N MET A 20 -14.14 -34.64 7.07
CA MET A 20 -15.35 -35.40 6.72
C MET A 20 -15.14 -36.30 5.50
N ILE A 21 -14.39 -35.85 4.50
CA ILE A 21 -14.13 -36.65 3.30
C ILE A 21 -13.07 -37.73 3.59
N ASN A 22 -12.21 -37.53 4.59
CA ASN A 22 -11.17 -38.47 5.01
C ASN A 22 -11.51 -39.21 6.33
N LEU A 23 -12.80 -39.50 6.54
CA LEU A 23 -13.26 -40.28 7.70
C LEU A 23 -12.62 -41.68 7.65
N HIS A 24 -11.76 -41.97 8.62
CA HIS A 24 -11.02 -43.23 8.87
C HIS A 24 -9.61 -43.40 8.27
N GLY A 25 -9.00 -42.36 7.68
CA GLY A 25 -7.57 -42.41 7.30
C GLY A 25 -7.22 -43.45 6.22
N LEU A 26 -8.23 -44.01 5.57
CA LEU A 26 -8.14 -44.98 4.48
C LEU A 26 -9.20 -44.63 3.44
N GLU A 27 -8.90 -43.65 2.60
CA GLU A 27 -8.94 -43.74 1.14
C GLU A 27 -8.76 -42.33 0.59
N LYS A 28 -7.70 -42.16 -0.22
CA LYS A 28 -7.43 -40.90 -0.91
C LYS A 28 -8.65 -40.58 -1.79
N LEU A 29 -9.09 -39.32 -1.82
CA LEU A 29 -10.23 -38.92 -2.64
C LEU A 29 -9.94 -39.29 -4.09
N THR A 30 -10.74 -40.17 -4.69
CA THR A 30 -10.55 -40.67 -6.06
C THR A 30 -11.40 -39.86 -7.03
N PHE A 31 -10.97 -39.85 -8.29
CA PHE A 31 -11.66 -39.12 -9.36
C PHE A 31 -13.15 -39.51 -9.48
N THR A 32 -13.46 -40.78 -9.21
CA THR A 32 -14.81 -41.36 -9.22
C THR A 32 -15.75 -40.76 -8.18
N ILE A 33 -15.22 -40.22 -7.08
CA ILE A 33 -15.99 -39.55 -6.01
C ILE A 33 -15.96 -38.04 -6.21
N PHE A 34 -14.87 -37.50 -6.75
CA PHE A 34 -14.67 -36.06 -6.94
C PHE A 34 -15.71 -35.41 -7.86
N VAL A 35 -15.95 -35.99 -9.04
CA VAL A 35 -16.86 -35.39 -10.02
C VAL A 35 -18.29 -35.35 -9.47
N PRO A 36 -18.88 -36.46 -8.96
CA PRO A 36 -20.24 -36.42 -8.41
C PRO A 36 -20.41 -35.52 -7.18
N LEU A 37 -19.33 -35.28 -6.42
CA LEU A 37 -19.39 -34.47 -5.20
C LEU A 37 -19.47 -32.97 -5.49
N PHE A 38 -18.89 -32.51 -6.60
CA PHE A 38 -18.74 -31.09 -6.92
C PHE A 38 -19.44 -30.66 -8.22
N GLU A 39 -20.08 -31.59 -8.93
CA GLU A 39 -20.88 -31.28 -10.11
C GLU A 39 -22.06 -30.37 -9.73
N SER A 40 -22.19 -29.27 -10.47
CA SER A 40 -23.27 -28.30 -10.31
C SER A 40 -23.51 -27.59 -11.64
N ASP A 41 -24.61 -26.82 -11.74
CA ASP A 41 -24.93 -26.03 -12.93
C ASP A 41 -23.81 -25.08 -13.38
N THR A 42 -22.90 -24.72 -12.46
CA THR A 42 -21.75 -23.82 -12.72
C THR A 42 -20.43 -24.56 -12.94
N LEU A 43 -20.30 -25.80 -12.47
CA LEU A 43 -19.08 -26.60 -12.54
C LEU A 43 -19.37 -27.87 -13.36
N THR A 44 -19.22 -27.76 -14.67
CA THR A 44 -19.42 -28.89 -15.58
C THR A 44 -18.33 -29.96 -15.39
N GLN A 45 -18.65 -31.19 -15.76
CA GLN A 45 -17.70 -32.31 -15.73
C GLN A 45 -16.38 -31.99 -16.45
N ALA A 46 -16.43 -31.25 -17.56
CA ALA A 46 -15.22 -30.84 -18.30
C ALA A 46 -14.30 -29.93 -17.47
N VAL A 47 -14.88 -28.99 -16.72
CA VAL A 47 -14.17 -28.04 -15.84
C VAL A 47 -13.58 -28.78 -14.63
N LEU A 48 -14.33 -29.69 -14.02
CA LEU A 48 -13.84 -30.51 -12.90
C LEU A 48 -12.70 -31.44 -13.32
N ASN A 49 -12.75 -32.01 -14.53
CA ASN A 49 -11.67 -32.80 -15.09
C ASN A 49 -10.40 -31.96 -15.26
N GLN A 50 -10.54 -30.74 -15.79
CA GLN A 50 -9.42 -29.82 -15.95
C GLN A 50 -8.80 -29.46 -14.59
N ILE A 51 -9.60 -29.16 -13.58
CA ILE A 51 -9.12 -28.87 -12.21
C ILE A 51 -8.38 -30.07 -11.62
N TRP A 52 -8.92 -31.28 -11.79
CA TRP A 52 -8.31 -32.50 -11.28
C TRP A 52 -6.89 -32.73 -11.82
N TYR A 53 -6.74 -32.68 -13.15
CA TYR A 53 -5.46 -32.91 -13.81
C TYR A 53 -4.46 -31.77 -13.60
N SER A 54 -4.93 -30.55 -13.29
CA SER A 54 -4.06 -29.44 -12.91
C SER A 54 -3.48 -29.60 -11.50
N VAL A 55 -4.22 -30.21 -10.56
CA VAL A 55 -3.79 -30.29 -9.16
C VAL A 55 -3.02 -31.58 -8.87
N THR A 56 -3.43 -32.70 -9.46
CA THR A 56 -2.78 -33.99 -9.19
C THR A 56 -2.50 -34.78 -10.46
N LYS A 57 -1.29 -35.36 -10.51
CA LYS A 57 -0.91 -36.36 -11.51
C LYS A 57 -1.19 -37.79 -11.04
N SER A 58 -1.55 -37.99 -9.77
CA SER A 58 -1.93 -39.29 -9.22
C SER A 58 -3.42 -39.54 -9.37
N SER A 59 -3.82 -40.81 -9.36
CA SER A 59 -5.23 -41.26 -9.44
C SER A 59 -6.10 -40.83 -8.26
N SER A 60 -5.54 -40.10 -7.29
CA SER A 60 -6.23 -39.64 -6.09
C SER A 60 -5.58 -38.40 -5.48
N ILE A 61 -6.38 -37.62 -4.73
CA ILE A 61 -5.97 -36.49 -3.91
C ILE A 61 -5.71 -37.01 -2.50
N GLY A 62 -4.43 -37.07 -2.12
CA GLY A 62 -4.01 -37.58 -0.81
C GLY A 62 -3.63 -36.50 0.20
N SER A 63 -3.16 -35.33 -0.26
CA SER A 63 -2.70 -34.27 0.64
C SER A 63 -3.78 -33.22 0.90
N ARG A 64 -3.80 -32.65 2.12
CA ARG A 64 -4.64 -31.50 2.48
C ARG A 64 -4.47 -30.34 1.50
N ASN A 65 -3.21 -30.09 1.12
CA ASN A 65 -2.85 -29.01 0.22
C ASN A 65 -3.47 -29.18 -1.18
N ASP A 66 -3.42 -30.39 -1.74
CA ASP A 66 -4.04 -30.67 -3.04
C ASP A 66 -5.56 -30.49 -2.99
N PHE A 67 -6.22 -30.92 -1.91
CA PHE A 67 -7.64 -30.70 -1.74
C PHE A 67 -7.99 -29.19 -1.69
N TYR A 68 -7.22 -28.39 -0.97
CA TYR A 68 -7.42 -26.94 -0.91
C TYR A 68 -7.15 -26.24 -2.25
N LYS A 69 -6.16 -26.71 -3.03
CA LYS A 69 -5.95 -26.22 -4.39
C LYS A 69 -7.13 -26.51 -5.29
N CYS A 70 -7.73 -27.71 -5.20
CA CYS A 70 -8.95 -28.04 -5.94
C CYS A 70 -10.10 -27.10 -5.58
N LEU A 71 -10.34 -26.85 -4.29
CA LEU A 71 -11.36 -25.91 -3.82
C LEU A 71 -11.13 -24.48 -4.31
N ALA A 72 -9.88 -24.01 -4.29
CA ALA A 72 -9.53 -22.68 -4.77
C ALA A 72 -9.74 -22.54 -6.29
N LEU A 73 -9.35 -23.54 -7.08
CA LEU A 73 -9.59 -23.55 -8.53
C LEU A 73 -11.07 -23.68 -8.88
N MET A 74 -11.84 -24.45 -8.09
CA MET A 74 -13.30 -24.53 -8.25
C MET A 74 -13.96 -23.16 -8.00
N ALA A 75 -13.54 -22.44 -6.96
CA ALA A 75 -14.04 -21.10 -6.70
C ALA A 75 -13.70 -20.10 -7.83
N LEU A 76 -12.51 -20.23 -8.45
CA LEU A 76 -12.13 -19.42 -9.62
C LEU A 76 -12.96 -19.78 -10.85
N ALA A 77 -13.21 -21.06 -11.08
CA ALA A 77 -14.04 -21.54 -12.19
C ALA A 77 -15.50 -21.06 -12.05
N GLN A 78 -16.06 -21.08 -10.83
CA GLN A 78 -17.40 -20.52 -10.55
C GLN A 78 -17.50 -19.02 -10.84
N GLN A 79 -16.39 -18.28 -10.76
CA GLN A 79 -16.31 -16.85 -11.13
C GLN A 79 -16.11 -16.63 -12.64
N GLY A 80 -16.13 -17.69 -13.46
CA GLY A 80 -15.89 -17.60 -14.91
C GLY A 80 -14.44 -17.32 -15.29
N LYS A 81 -13.47 -17.53 -14.38
CA LYS A 81 -12.04 -17.35 -14.66
C LYS A 81 -11.43 -18.64 -15.21
N THR A 82 -10.39 -18.48 -16.03
CA THR A 82 -9.63 -19.61 -16.57
C THR A 82 -8.91 -20.38 -15.46
N ILE A 83 -8.96 -21.72 -15.51
CA ILE A 83 -8.24 -22.61 -14.59
C ILE A 83 -6.76 -22.61 -14.98
N ASP A 84 -5.94 -21.90 -14.20
CA ASP A 84 -4.48 -21.86 -14.37
C ASP A 84 -3.79 -21.92 -12.99
N GLU A 85 -2.90 -22.89 -12.83
CA GLU A 85 -2.10 -23.07 -11.60
C GLU A 85 -1.25 -21.82 -11.32
N LYS A 86 -0.77 -21.14 -12.36
CA LYS A 86 -0.01 -19.87 -12.21
C LYS A 86 -0.86 -18.73 -11.68
N LEU A 87 -2.17 -18.74 -11.94
CA LEU A 87 -3.08 -17.77 -11.34
C LEU A 87 -3.25 -18.05 -9.86
N LEU A 88 -3.38 -19.33 -9.47
CA LEU A 88 -3.46 -19.72 -8.07
C LEU A 88 -2.19 -19.33 -7.30
N ASP A 89 -1.01 -19.56 -7.89
CA ASP A 89 0.28 -19.11 -7.33
C ASP A 89 0.30 -17.59 -7.12
N ASN A 90 -0.22 -16.81 -8.07
CA ASN A 90 -0.33 -15.37 -7.93
C ASN A 90 -1.28 -14.95 -6.82
N TYR A 91 -2.38 -15.68 -6.57
CA TYR A 91 -3.28 -15.37 -5.46
C TYR A 91 -2.67 -15.77 -4.12
N VAL A 92 -2.09 -16.95 -4.01
CA VAL A 92 -1.54 -17.44 -2.73
C VAL A 92 -0.29 -16.68 -2.32
N ASN A 93 0.61 -16.37 -3.25
CA ASN A 93 1.81 -15.57 -2.97
C ASN A 93 1.52 -14.06 -2.79
N ARG A 94 0.31 -13.57 -3.15
CA ARG A 94 -0.08 -12.17 -2.92
C ARG A 94 -0.94 -11.97 -1.70
N VAL A 95 -1.50 -13.02 -1.09
CA VAL A 95 -2.33 -12.89 0.12
C VAL A 95 -1.42 -13.00 1.36
N ASP A 96 -0.35 -12.21 1.36
CA ASP A 96 0.37 -11.93 2.59
C ASP A 96 -0.46 -10.93 3.41
N LYS A 97 -0.44 -11.08 4.74
CA LYS A 97 -1.12 -10.14 5.66
C LYS A 97 -0.70 -8.70 5.40
N GLU A 98 0.55 -8.50 5.00
CA GLU A 98 1.11 -7.20 4.63
C GLU A 98 0.46 -6.62 3.37
N PHE A 99 0.26 -7.43 2.32
CA PHE A 99 -0.43 -6.99 1.10
C PHE A 99 -1.89 -6.60 1.36
N ILE A 100 -2.60 -7.41 2.15
CA ILE A 100 -3.99 -7.11 2.51
C ILE A 100 -4.08 -5.80 3.31
N GLU A 101 -3.16 -5.58 4.24
CA GLU A 101 -3.09 -4.32 4.99
C GLU A 101 -2.70 -3.13 4.10
N GLU A 102 -1.73 -3.27 3.19
CA GLU A 102 -1.36 -2.21 2.25
C GLU A 102 -2.55 -1.83 1.36
N ARG A 103 -3.29 -2.84 0.86
CA ARG A 103 -4.50 -2.61 0.06
C ARG A 103 -5.58 -1.91 0.88
N ARG A 104 -5.82 -2.35 2.12
CA ARG A 104 -6.81 -1.73 3.03
C ARG A 104 -6.46 -0.26 3.30
N ARG A 105 -5.19 0.04 3.61
CA ARG A 105 -4.70 1.41 3.82
C ARG A 105 -4.88 2.27 2.56
N SER A 106 -4.51 1.74 1.39
CA SER A 106 -4.65 2.44 0.10
C SER A 106 -6.10 2.72 -0.26
N LEU A 107 -7.02 1.76 -0.05
CA LEU A 107 -8.45 1.96 -0.26
C LEU A 107 -9.02 3.01 0.68
N LYS A 108 -8.61 3.00 1.96
CA LYS A 108 -9.02 4.03 2.93
C LYS A 108 -8.57 5.42 2.49
N ARG A 109 -7.32 5.59 2.03
CA ARG A 109 -6.81 6.88 1.52
C ARG A 109 -7.56 7.33 0.28
N TYR A 110 -7.77 6.42 -0.69
CA TYR A 110 -8.54 6.70 -1.90
C TYR A 110 -9.95 7.21 -1.57
N LEU A 111 -10.69 6.50 -0.72
CA LEU A 111 -12.04 6.91 -0.30
C LEU A 111 -12.02 8.26 0.45
N LEU A 112 -11.00 8.51 1.28
CA LEU A 112 -10.86 9.77 1.98
C LEU A 112 -10.63 10.94 1.01
N ILE A 113 -9.80 10.76 -0.02
CA ILE A 113 -9.57 11.77 -1.06
C ILE A 113 -10.90 12.09 -1.76
N LEU A 114 -11.67 11.08 -2.16
CA LEU A 114 -12.99 11.27 -2.79
C LEU A 114 -13.95 12.03 -1.87
N CYS A 115 -14.03 11.65 -0.59
CA CYS A 115 -14.96 12.27 0.36
C CYS A 115 -14.55 13.68 0.79
N ARG A 116 -13.28 14.07 0.62
CA ARG A 116 -12.80 15.43 0.93
C ARG A 116 -12.85 16.36 -0.28
N HIS A 117 -13.04 15.83 -1.48
CA HIS A 117 -13.09 16.61 -2.69
C HIS A 117 -14.42 17.38 -2.76
N PRO A 118 -14.41 18.72 -2.94
CA PRO A 118 -15.60 19.56 -2.88
C PRO A 118 -16.72 19.12 -3.84
N THR A 119 -16.37 18.81 -5.09
CA THR A 119 -17.34 18.39 -6.12
C THR A 119 -17.71 16.92 -6.03
N ILE A 120 -16.72 16.02 -5.90
CA ILE A 120 -16.94 14.56 -5.91
C ILE A 120 -17.72 14.08 -4.68
N TYR A 121 -17.53 14.72 -3.51
CA TYR A 121 -18.25 14.36 -2.29
C TYR A 121 -19.77 14.43 -2.47
N ASP A 122 -20.25 15.44 -3.20
CA ASP A 122 -21.69 15.67 -3.39
C ASP A 122 -22.29 14.85 -4.55
N ALA A 123 -21.44 14.19 -5.34
CA ALA A 123 -21.84 13.43 -6.51
C ALA A 123 -22.79 12.27 -6.13
N GLU A 124 -23.92 12.19 -6.84
CA GLU A 124 -24.95 11.18 -6.58
C GLU A 124 -24.40 9.75 -6.66
N ILE A 125 -23.47 9.49 -7.57
CA ILE A 125 -22.83 8.18 -7.74
C ILE A 125 -22.03 7.76 -6.49
N ILE A 126 -21.37 8.70 -5.81
CA ILE A 126 -20.63 8.44 -4.57
C ILE A 126 -21.59 8.20 -3.42
N LYS A 127 -22.65 9.01 -3.30
CA LYS A 127 -23.72 8.80 -2.32
C LYS A 127 -24.35 7.42 -2.50
N PHE A 128 -24.71 7.06 -3.73
CA PHE A 128 -25.24 5.74 -4.07
C PHE A 128 -24.29 4.63 -3.64
N PHE A 129 -23.00 4.72 -4.01
CA PHE A 129 -22.00 3.73 -3.64
C PHE A 129 -21.88 3.53 -2.12
N LEU A 130 -21.96 4.61 -1.34
CA LEU A 130 -21.84 4.57 0.11
C LEU A 130 -23.12 4.12 0.83
N THR A 131 -24.31 4.37 0.26
CA THR A 131 -25.59 4.05 0.89
C THR A 131 -26.26 2.79 0.36
N PHE A 132 -25.75 2.19 -0.71
CA PHE A 132 -26.38 1.03 -1.34
C PHE A 132 -26.44 -0.17 -0.38
N GLN A 133 -27.66 -0.62 -0.10
CA GLN A 133 -27.95 -1.81 0.69
C GLN A 133 -28.51 -2.88 -0.24
N GLY A 134 -27.62 -3.68 -0.85
CA GLY A 134 -27.99 -4.75 -1.75
C GLY A 134 -26.80 -5.55 -2.26
N THR A 135 -27.06 -6.62 -3.01
CA THR A 135 -26.03 -7.36 -3.74
C THR A 135 -25.74 -6.70 -5.09
N SER A 136 -24.53 -6.91 -5.63
CA SER A 136 -24.17 -6.43 -6.98
C SER A 136 -24.26 -4.90 -7.15
N CYS A 137 -23.70 -4.14 -6.20
CA CYS A 137 -23.63 -2.67 -6.27
C CYS A 137 -23.08 -2.16 -7.61
N GLY A 138 -22.07 -2.84 -8.16
CA GLY A 138 -21.42 -2.43 -9.41
C GLY A 138 -22.35 -2.48 -10.63
N ASP A 139 -23.20 -3.51 -10.74
CA ASP A 139 -24.11 -3.65 -11.87
C ASP A 139 -25.27 -2.66 -11.79
N ASN A 140 -25.80 -2.46 -10.58
CA ASN A 140 -26.83 -1.46 -10.32
C ASN A 140 -26.30 -0.05 -10.60
N MET A 141 -25.10 0.28 -10.11
CA MET A 141 -24.48 1.58 -10.36
C MET A 141 -24.27 1.83 -11.86
N LYS A 142 -23.79 0.82 -12.59
CA LYS A 142 -23.66 0.92 -14.05
C LYS A 142 -25.00 1.11 -14.75
N ALA A 143 -26.06 0.43 -14.31
CA ALA A 143 -27.39 0.55 -14.90
C ALA A 143 -28.00 1.93 -14.65
N THR A 144 -27.91 2.45 -13.42
CA THR A 144 -28.47 3.74 -13.02
C THR A 144 -27.75 4.91 -13.69
N TYR A 145 -26.42 4.88 -13.77
CA TYR A 145 -25.62 6.01 -14.24
C TYR A 145 -25.10 5.87 -15.68
N LYS A 146 -25.62 4.92 -16.47
CA LYS A 146 -25.15 4.65 -17.86
C LYS A 146 -25.31 5.84 -18.82
N ASN A 147 -26.40 6.59 -18.67
CA ASN A 147 -26.85 7.62 -19.61
C ASN A 147 -26.89 9.02 -19.00
N VAL A 148 -26.12 9.25 -17.93
CA VAL A 148 -26.01 10.57 -17.32
C VAL A 148 -25.34 11.49 -18.35
N LEU A 149 -25.99 12.62 -18.62
CA LEU A 149 -25.45 13.63 -19.52
C LEU A 149 -24.19 14.23 -18.89
N ASP A 150 -23.21 14.54 -19.73
CA ASP A 150 -21.97 15.20 -19.30
C ASP A 150 -22.28 16.52 -18.56
N GLU A 151 -21.45 16.87 -17.59
CA GLU A 151 -21.59 18.08 -16.76
C GLU A 151 -21.66 19.33 -17.63
N PHE A 152 -20.88 19.38 -18.72
CA PHE A 152 -20.97 20.45 -19.71
C PHE A 152 -22.35 20.54 -20.37
N SER A 153 -23.04 19.42 -20.60
CA SER A 153 -24.39 19.42 -21.19
C SER A 153 -25.48 19.74 -20.16
N SER A 154 -25.23 19.45 -18.89
CA SER A 154 -26.18 19.63 -17.78
C SER A 154 -26.11 21.03 -17.14
N GLU A 155 -24.91 21.59 -16.97
CA GLU A 155 -24.68 22.87 -16.28
C GLU A 155 -24.55 24.08 -17.21
N SER A 156 -24.26 23.88 -18.50
CA SER A 156 -24.13 25.01 -19.46
C SER A 156 -25.42 25.80 -19.65
N GLN A 157 -26.60 25.23 -19.39
CA GLN A 157 -27.87 25.97 -19.40
C GLN A 157 -28.03 26.90 -18.19
N SER A 158 -27.33 26.63 -17.08
CA SER A 158 -27.49 27.33 -15.80
C SER A 158 -26.37 28.35 -15.56
N SER A 159 -25.14 28.05 -15.97
CA SER A 159 -23.96 28.90 -15.75
C SER A 159 -23.74 29.99 -16.80
N LEU A 160 -24.46 29.96 -17.93
CA LEU A 160 -24.48 31.04 -18.93
C LEU A 160 -25.15 32.33 -18.42
N ASN A 161 -25.84 32.30 -17.28
CA ASN A 161 -26.43 33.50 -16.65
C ASN A 161 -25.53 34.17 -15.61
N LEU A 162 -24.36 33.59 -15.28
CA LEU A 162 -23.29 34.26 -14.53
C LEU A 162 -22.33 34.94 -15.51
N ASN A 163 -22.88 35.84 -16.31
CA ASN A 163 -22.12 36.80 -17.10
C ASN A 163 -21.27 37.67 -16.17
N ASP A 164 -20.01 37.90 -16.58
CA ASP A 164 -19.04 38.95 -16.20
C ASP A 164 -17.63 38.48 -15.77
N ASN A 165 -17.40 37.18 -15.57
CA ASN A 165 -16.06 36.66 -15.26
C ASN A 165 -15.42 35.80 -16.35
N ILE A 166 -16.16 35.38 -17.37
CA ILE A 166 -15.63 34.59 -18.50
C ILE A 166 -14.73 35.46 -19.39
N ASP A 167 -14.96 36.78 -19.45
CA ASP A 167 -14.14 37.75 -20.19
C ASP A 167 -12.84 38.18 -19.47
N LYS A 168 -12.56 37.65 -18.26
CA LYS A 168 -11.37 38.05 -17.46
C LYS A 168 -10.25 37.02 -17.41
N CYS A 169 -10.47 35.80 -17.91
CA CYS A 169 -9.34 34.93 -18.21
C CYS A 169 -8.70 35.46 -19.50
N GLY A 170 -7.60 36.19 -19.34
CA GLY A 170 -6.82 36.75 -20.45
C GLY A 170 -6.65 35.74 -21.57
N GLU A 171 -6.70 36.26 -22.80
CA GLU A 171 -6.50 35.59 -24.10
C GLU A 171 -6.06 34.13 -23.97
N ASP A 172 -6.83 33.18 -24.52
CA ASP A 172 -6.69 31.70 -24.39
C ASP A 172 -5.24 31.15 -24.36
N TYR A 173 -4.28 31.86 -24.96
CA TYR A 173 -2.84 31.60 -24.89
C TYR A 173 -2.24 31.66 -23.47
N ASP A 174 -2.61 32.64 -22.64
CA ASP A 174 -2.08 32.82 -21.29
C ASP A 174 -2.54 31.69 -20.37
N SER A 175 -3.83 31.33 -20.45
CA SER A 175 -4.43 30.24 -19.65
C SER A 175 -3.78 28.88 -19.95
N ILE A 176 -3.55 28.55 -21.22
CA ILE A 176 -2.87 27.31 -21.63
C ILE A 176 -1.40 27.31 -21.18
N ARG A 177 -0.71 28.46 -21.24
CA ARG A 177 0.66 28.58 -20.74
C ARG A 177 0.72 28.34 -19.24
N MET A 178 -0.20 28.95 -18.47
CA MET A 178 -0.28 28.78 -17.02
C MET A 178 -0.60 27.33 -16.63
N PHE A 179 -1.51 26.68 -17.35
CA PHE A 179 -1.81 25.26 -17.20
C PHE A 179 -0.55 24.38 -17.40
N ARG A 180 0.20 24.58 -18.49
CA ARG A 180 1.43 23.80 -18.75
C ARG A 180 2.50 24.03 -17.68
N ALA A 181 2.61 25.27 -17.19
CA ALA A 181 3.51 25.61 -16.10
C ALA A 181 3.12 24.89 -14.81
N SER A 182 1.82 24.88 -14.45
CA SER A 182 1.33 24.19 -13.25
C SER A 182 1.50 22.68 -13.35
N GLN A 183 1.20 22.09 -14.51
CA GLN A 183 1.40 20.67 -14.78
C GLN A 183 2.87 20.25 -14.60
N THR A 184 3.80 21.04 -15.15
CA THR A 184 5.24 20.79 -15.01
C THR A 184 5.66 20.86 -13.55
N HIS A 185 5.18 21.87 -12.81
CA HIS A 185 5.50 22.03 -11.40
C HIS A 185 4.93 20.90 -10.54
N ILE A 186 3.68 20.51 -10.73
CA ILE A 186 3.05 19.41 -9.98
C ILE A 186 3.68 18.06 -10.31
N SER A 187 4.09 17.84 -11.57
CA SER A 187 4.87 16.65 -11.96
C SER A 187 6.22 16.60 -11.23
N PHE A 188 6.90 17.75 -11.13
CA PHE A 188 8.14 17.87 -10.35
C PHE A 188 7.90 17.56 -8.87
N LEU A 189 6.89 18.16 -8.24
CA LEU A 189 6.52 17.89 -6.85
C LEU A 189 6.23 16.40 -6.61
N HIS A 190 5.44 15.78 -7.48
CA HIS A 190 5.12 14.36 -7.41
C HIS A 190 6.39 13.49 -7.47
N GLN A 191 7.35 13.81 -8.34
CA GLN A 191 8.63 13.10 -8.43
C GLN A 191 9.45 13.26 -7.14
N GLN A 192 9.58 14.48 -6.62
CA GLN A 192 10.36 14.74 -5.41
C GLN A 192 9.75 14.09 -4.17
N LEU A 193 8.42 14.16 -4.01
CA LEU A 193 7.73 13.51 -2.90
C LEU A 193 7.84 11.98 -2.96
N ASN A 194 7.85 11.39 -4.16
CA ASN A 194 8.13 9.96 -4.30
C ASN A 194 9.56 9.59 -3.89
N GLN A 195 10.55 10.45 -4.16
CA GLN A 195 11.92 10.24 -3.70
C GLN A 195 12.00 10.34 -2.17
N ILE A 196 11.38 11.35 -1.58
CA ILE A 196 11.28 11.50 -0.12
C ILE A 196 10.63 10.27 0.51
N ARG A 197 9.52 9.79 -0.06
CA ARG A 197 8.84 8.57 0.40
C ARG A 197 9.78 7.36 0.42
N ARG A 198 10.57 7.15 -0.64
CA ARG A 198 11.55 6.04 -0.69
C ARG A 198 12.59 6.17 0.42
N CYS A 199 13.09 7.39 0.66
CA CYS A 199 14.04 7.65 1.75
C CYS A 199 13.41 7.35 3.12
N LEU A 200 12.20 7.83 3.39
CA LEU A 200 11.51 7.62 4.67
C LEU A 200 11.18 6.15 4.92
N LYS A 201 10.70 5.42 3.91
CA LYS A 201 10.49 3.96 4.01
C LYS A 201 11.80 3.22 4.29
N SER A 202 12.88 3.55 3.57
CA SER A 202 14.19 2.96 3.81
C SER A 202 14.74 3.24 5.22
N ILE A 203 14.54 4.46 5.75
CA ILE A 203 14.90 4.78 7.14
C ILE A 203 14.09 3.90 8.10
N ASN A 204 12.79 3.74 7.87
CA ASN A 204 11.93 2.94 8.73
C ASN A 204 12.30 1.45 8.72
N GLU A 205 12.60 0.89 7.55
CA GLU A 205 13.09 -0.49 7.40
C GLU A 205 14.41 -0.73 8.14
N LYS A 206 15.34 0.24 8.08
CA LYS A 206 16.60 0.17 8.82
C LYS A 206 16.38 0.22 10.32
N ASN A 207 15.48 1.08 10.79
CA ASN A 207 15.12 1.15 12.20
C ASN A 207 14.47 -0.13 12.70
N PHE A 208 13.62 -0.77 11.90
CA PHE A 208 13.04 -2.07 12.24
C PHE A 208 14.12 -3.16 12.39
N LYS A 209 15.10 -3.20 11.47
CA LYS A 209 16.25 -4.11 11.59
C LYS A 209 17.06 -3.82 12.86
N ASN A 210 17.34 -2.55 13.14
CA ASN A 210 18.03 -2.14 14.35
C ASN A 210 17.29 -2.57 15.63
N ALA A 211 15.96 -2.47 15.66
CA ALA A 211 15.15 -2.97 16.76
C ALA A 211 15.33 -4.48 16.97
N ASN A 212 15.33 -5.26 15.89
CA ASN A 212 15.55 -6.70 15.96
C ASN A 212 16.97 -7.03 16.44
N ASP A 213 17.97 -6.26 16.02
CA ASP A 213 19.35 -6.42 16.50
C ASP A 213 19.46 -6.16 18.01
N PHE A 214 18.78 -5.13 18.53
CA PHE A 214 18.70 -4.90 19.98
C PHE A 214 17.97 -6.04 20.72
N ALA A 215 16.86 -6.55 20.19
CA ALA A 215 16.18 -7.70 20.79
C ALA A 215 17.08 -8.94 20.84
N ASN A 216 17.81 -9.21 19.75
CA ASN A 216 18.78 -10.31 19.70
C ASN A 216 19.92 -10.12 20.69
N LEU A 217 20.43 -8.90 20.83
CA LEU A 217 21.43 -8.56 21.85
C LEU A 217 20.88 -8.83 23.26
N GLY A 218 19.67 -8.38 23.56
CA GLY A 218 19.00 -8.64 24.84
C GLY A 218 18.87 -10.13 25.14
N ASN A 219 18.44 -10.93 24.15
CA ASN A 219 18.35 -12.38 24.28
C ASN A 219 19.71 -13.05 24.53
N ASN A 220 20.77 -12.61 23.85
CA ASN A 220 22.11 -13.13 24.05
C ASN A 220 22.64 -12.80 25.45
N LEU A 221 22.43 -11.57 25.93
CA LEU A 221 22.81 -11.18 27.29
C LEU A 221 22.01 -11.98 28.34
N GLN A 222 20.73 -12.23 28.09
CA GLN A 222 19.90 -13.06 28.96
C GLN A 222 20.40 -14.51 29.01
N ALA A 223 20.78 -15.08 27.86
CA ALA A 223 21.35 -16.42 27.79
C ALA A 223 22.64 -16.53 28.61
N LEU A 224 23.53 -15.53 28.51
CA LEU A 224 24.75 -15.44 29.31
C LEU A 224 24.47 -15.33 30.81
N ALA A 225 23.47 -14.53 31.20
CA ALA A 225 23.06 -14.38 32.59
C ALA A 225 22.48 -15.68 33.17
N SER A 226 21.81 -16.49 32.35
CA SER A 226 21.21 -17.76 32.75
C SER A 226 22.12 -18.99 32.58
N ASP A 227 23.38 -18.80 32.17
CA ASP A 227 24.30 -19.91 31.95
C ASP A 227 24.55 -20.67 33.26
N SER A 228 24.23 -21.96 33.23
CA SER A 228 24.34 -22.90 34.36
C SER A 228 25.43 -23.95 34.13
N THR A 229 26.29 -23.75 33.12
CA THR A 229 27.38 -24.66 32.81
C THR A 229 28.30 -24.80 34.03
N SER A 230 28.47 -26.04 34.51
CA SER A 230 29.35 -26.34 35.64
C SER A 230 30.80 -26.26 35.19
N ILE A 231 31.57 -25.35 35.79
CA ILE A 231 33.00 -25.17 35.51
C ILE A 231 33.80 -25.51 36.77
N ASP A 232 34.79 -26.40 36.62
CA ASP A 232 35.67 -26.81 37.72
C ASP A 232 36.79 -25.79 37.98
N ARG A 233 37.30 -25.78 39.22
CA ARG A 233 38.46 -24.95 39.65
C ARG A 233 39.73 -25.17 38.80
N TRP A 234 39.82 -26.29 38.08
CA TRP A 234 40.89 -26.51 37.11
C TRP A 234 40.89 -25.46 35.99
N ALA A 235 39.72 -25.03 35.53
CA ALA A 235 39.57 -24.08 34.43
C ALA A 235 39.62 -22.61 34.88
N THR A 236 39.04 -22.27 36.04
CA THR A 236 38.98 -20.89 36.54
C THR A 236 40.10 -20.52 37.51
N GLY A 237 40.79 -21.50 38.11
CA GLY A 237 41.77 -21.25 39.16
C GLY A 237 41.12 -20.55 40.37
N PRO A 238 41.75 -19.50 40.95
CA PRO A 238 41.18 -18.71 42.05
C PRO A 238 40.23 -17.59 41.57
N ASN A 239 39.81 -17.61 40.31
CA ASN A 239 39.12 -16.48 39.69
C ASN A 239 37.58 -16.67 39.65
N ASP A 240 36.86 -15.77 40.34
CA ASP A 240 35.40 -15.76 40.43
C ASP A 240 34.74 -14.59 39.65
N TYR A 241 35.42 -14.02 38.64
CA TYR A 241 34.85 -12.91 37.85
C TYR A 241 33.55 -13.29 37.13
N TRP A 242 33.42 -14.51 36.60
CA TRP A 242 32.26 -14.89 35.78
C TRP A 242 30.94 -14.94 36.57
N PRO A 243 30.83 -15.67 37.72
CA PRO A 243 29.63 -15.62 38.55
C PRO A 243 29.22 -14.20 38.95
N THR A 244 30.22 -13.35 39.19
CA THR A 244 30.01 -11.94 39.54
C THR A 244 29.43 -11.13 38.36
N ILE A 245 29.97 -11.35 37.15
CA ILE A 245 29.47 -10.74 35.91
C ILE A 245 28.06 -11.25 35.60
N GLN A 246 27.78 -12.54 35.79
CA GLN A 246 26.46 -13.14 35.56
C GLN A 246 25.35 -12.49 36.40
N ILE A 247 25.61 -12.22 37.67
CA ILE A 247 24.67 -11.49 38.55
C ILE A 247 24.34 -10.11 37.95
N GLY A 248 25.36 -9.42 37.44
CA GLY A 248 25.18 -8.11 36.81
C GLY A 248 24.50 -8.13 35.45
N LEU A 249 24.68 -9.20 34.69
CA LEU A 249 24.01 -9.39 33.40
C LEU A 249 22.51 -9.65 33.55
N GLY A 250 22.00 -9.94 34.74
CA GLY A 250 20.57 -10.23 34.93
C GLY A 250 19.63 -9.04 34.67
N SER A 251 20.07 -7.80 34.90
CA SER A 251 19.23 -6.59 34.76
C SER A 251 19.37 -5.89 33.39
N LEU A 252 20.52 -6.04 32.73
CA LEU A 252 20.84 -5.37 31.46
C LEU A 252 19.95 -5.75 30.25
N PRO A 253 19.52 -7.02 30.06
CA PRO A 253 18.62 -7.40 28.99
C PRO A 253 17.31 -6.62 28.98
N ILE A 254 16.80 -6.25 30.16
CA ILE A 254 15.53 -5.51 30.31
C ILE A 254 15.66 -4.14 29.62
N GLU A 255 16.74 -3.42 29.91
CA GLU A 255 17.00 -2.09 29.33
C GLU A 255 17.24 -2.17 27.81
N ILE A 256 18.01 -3.16 27.34
CA ILE A 256 18.27 -3.34 25.90
C ILE A 256 17.00 -3.73 25.14
N ASN A 257 16.15 -4.59 25.71
CA ASN A 257 14.87 -4.94 25.11
C ASN A 257 13.90 -3.75 25.10
N ALA A 258 13.95 -2.87 26.12
CA ALA A 258 13.20 -1.63 26.12
C ALA A 258 13.59 -0.72 24.94
N ILE A 259 14.88 -0.67 24.55
CA ILE A 259 15.30 0.04 23.33
C ILE A 259 14.60 -0.54 22.10
N SER A 260 14.62 -1.87 21.93
CA SER A 260 13.96 -2.54 20.81
C SER A 260 12.47 -2.18 20.72
N GLU A 261 11.76 -2.21 21.85
CA GLU A 261 10.35 -1.86 21.93
C GLU A 261 10.10 -0.40 21.52
N ARG A 262 10.88 0.55 22.05
CA ARG A 262 10.73 1.99 21.71
C ARG A 262 11.01 2.27 20.24
N VAL A 263 11.99 1.59 19.64
CA VAL A 263 12.25 1.70 18.20
C VAL A 263 11.06 1.18 17.40
N ASN A 264 10.52 0.02 17.76
CA ASN A 264 9.36 -0.56 17.09
C ASN A 264 8.13 0.35 17.20
N GLU A 265 7.89 0.97 18.35
CA GLU A 265 6.81 1.96 18.52
C GLU A 265 7.03 3.23 17.69
N GLN A 266 8.28 3.72 17.59
CA GLN A 266 8.62 4.85 16.73
C GLN A 266 8.40 4.48 15.25
N CYS A 267 8.78 3.28 14.83
CA CYS A 267 8.57 2.79 13.47
C CYS A 267 7.09 2.72 13.11
N LYS A 268 6.25 2.19 14.00
CA LYS A 268 4.79 2.14 13.82
C LYS A 268 4.20 3.54 13.65
N ARG A 269 4.56 4.48 14.54
CA ARG A 269 4.11 5.87 14.44
C ARG A 269 4.52 6.55 13.14
N ASN A 270 5.76 6.33 12.70
CA ASN A 270 6.25 6.87 11.43
C ASN A 270 5.45 6.29 10.25
N ASP A 271 5.12 5.01 10.31
CA ASP A 271 4.39 4.35 9.23
C ASP A 271 2.93 4.82 9.14
N GLU A 272 2.22 4.88 10.27
CA GLU A 272 0.80 5.25 10.31
C GLU A 272 0.54 6.75 10.18
N VAL A 273 1.45 7.61 10.64
CA VAL A 273 1.25 9.07 10.61
C VAL A 273 2.02 9.69 9.45
N ILE A 274 3.29 9.37 9.25
CA ILE A 274 4.11 10.09 8.27
C ILE A 274 3.92 9.48 6.88
N ASN A 275 4.11 8.16 6.75
CA ASN A 275 4.04 7.50 5.45
C ASN A 275 2.61 7.52 4.88
N ASP A 276 1.57 7.27 5.68
CA ASP A 276 0.18 7.30 5.19
C ASP A 276 -0.25 8.71 4.71
N HIS A 277 0.13 9.79 5.41
CA HIS A 277 -0.18 11.15 4.95
C HIS A 277 0.63 11.54 3.71
N LEU A 278 1.89 11.10 3.62
CA LEU A 278 2.72 11.32 2.43
C LEU A 278 2.18 10.55 1.22
N ASP A 279 1.78 9.29 1.39
CA ASP A 279 1.15 8.49 0.34
C ASP A 279 -0.16 9.14 -0.14
N MET A 280 -0.98 9.69 0.78
CA MET A 280 -2.20 10.45 0.41
C MET A 280 -1.90 11.67 -0.46
N LEU A 281 -0.87 12.45 -0.10
CA LEU A 281 -0.47 13.62 -0.89
C LEU A 281 0.06 13.19 -2.27
N ILE A 282 0.83 12.12 -2.34
CA ILE A 282 1.34 11.56 -3.61
C ILE A 282 0.19 11.08 -4.49
N GLU A 283 -0.79 10.37 -3.92
CA GLU A 283 -1.98 9.89 -4.63
C GLU A 283 -2.80 11.05 -5.21
N LEU A 284 -2.96 12.15 -4.46
CA LEU A 284 -3.61 13.37 -4.95
C LEU A 284 -2.88 13.97 -6.17
N LEU A 285 -1.55 14.12 -6.09
CA LEU A 285 -0.74 14.66 -7.18
C LEU A 285 -0.73 13.73 -8.41
N GLN A 286 -0.76 12.41 -8.18
CA GLN A 286 -0.90 11.43 -9.26
C GLN A 286 -2.26 11.57 -9.95
N GLY A 287 -3.35 11.71 -9.18
CA GLY A 287 -4.68 11.96 -9.73
C GLY A 287 -4.75 13.22 -10.59
N TYR A 288 -4.10 14.30 -10.16
CA TYR A 288 -3.98 15.52 -10.97
C TYR A 288 -3.18 15.30 -12.26
N ASN A 289 -2.03 14.61 -12.19
CA ASN A 289 -1.24 14.33 -13.39
C ASN A 289 -2.03 13.51 -14.42
N ASP A 290 -2.83 12.56 -13.96
CA ASP A 290 -3.68 11.75 -14.84
C ASP A 290 -4.89 12.53 -15.38
N LEU A 291 -5.42 13.50 -14.63
CA LEU A 291 -6.36 14.50 -15.14
C LEU A 291 -5.73 15.33 -16.27
N CYS A 292 -4.54 15.89 -16.06
CA CYS A 292 -3.83 16.70 -17.05
C CYS A 292 -3.56 15.94 -18.34
N LYS A 293 -3.09 14.68 -18.26
CA LYS A 293 -2.89 13.83 -19.43
C LYS A 293 -4.18 13.64 -20.24
N ARG A 294 -5.29 13.31 -19.56
CA ARG A 294 -6.61 13.15 -20.21
C ARG A 294 -7.08 14.44 -20.87
N LEU A 295 -6.85 15.58 -20.22
CA LEU A 295 -7.17 16.88 -20.80
C LEU A 295 -6.33 17.15 -22.05
N GLU A 296 -5.01 16.95 -21.99
CA GLU A 296 -4.12 17.17 -23.14
C GLU A 296 -4.49 16.29 -24.34
N GLU A 297 -4.81 15.02 -24.10
CA GLU A 297 -5.30 14.11 -25.14
C GLU A 297 -6.61 14.62 -25.76
N THR A 298 -7.53 15.13 -24.94
CA THR A 298 -8.80 15.69 -25.40
C THR A 298 -8.59 16.96 -26.22
N LEU A 299 -7.81 17.91 -25.71
CA LEU A 299 -7.48 19.17 -26.41
C LEU A 299 -6.78 18.91 -27.76
N GLU A 300 -5.88 17.94 -27.82
CA GLU A 300 -5.18 17.58 -29.05
C GLU A 300 -6.11 16.95 -30.09
N ASN A 301 -7.04 16.09 -29.65
CA ASN A 301 -8.04 15.49 -30.52
C ASN A 301 -9.00 16.55 -31.10
N GLU A 302 -9.42 17.50 -30.27
CA GLU A 302 -10.28 18.61 -30.69
C GLU A 302 -9.57 19.56 -31.65
N ARG A 303 -8.30 19.91 -31.39
CA ARG A 303 -7.48 20.71 -32.33
C ARG A 303 -7.36 20.06 -33.69
N LYS A 304 -7.13 18.74 -33.74
CA LYS A 304 -7.11 17.98 -35.00
C LYS A 304 -8.46 18.00 -35.71
N ALA A 305 -9.57 17.94 -34.97
CA ALA A 305 -10.91 18.03 -35.54
C ALA A 305 -11.18 19.42 -36.16
N ILE A 306 -10.82 20.50 -35.44
CA ILE A 306 -10.89 21.88 -35.94
C ILE A 306 -10.06 22.06 -37.21
N GLN A 307 -8.81 21.57 -37.20
CA GLN A 307 -7.92 21.70 -38.36
C GLN A 307 -8.45 20.93 -39.58
N LYS A 308 -9.09 19.76 -39.38
CA LYS A 308 -9.76 19.01 -40.45
C LYS A 308 -10.98 19.75 -40.98
N ALA A 309 -11.82 20.32 -40.11
CA ALA A 309 -12.99 21.10 -40.50
C ALA A 309 -12.61 22.34 -41.32
N ASN A 310 -11.60 23.09 -40.88
CA ASN A 310 -11.06 24.25 -41.60
C ASN A 310 -10.48 23.89 -42.97
N ASN A 311 -9.77 22.76 -43.07
CA ASN A 311 -9.23 22.26 -44.34
C ASN A 311 -10.32 21.76 -45.31
N GLN A 312 -11.43 21.22 -44.79
CA GLN A 312 -12.60 20.84 -45.59
C GLN A 312 -13.33 22.08 -46.12
N GLN A 313 -13.55 23.11 -45.29
CA GLN A 313 -14.10 24.39 -45.74
C GLN A 313 -13.27 25.03 -46.86
N ARG A 314 -11.93 25.01 -46.75
CA ARG A 314 -11.02 25.52 -47.79
C ARG A 314 -11.06 24.74 -49.11
N ARG A 315 -11.50 23.47 -49.09
CA ARG A 315 -11.64 22.63 -50.29
C ARG A 315 -13.02 22.72 -50.94
N SER A 316 -14.03 23.16 -50.19
CA SER A 316 -15.43 23.30 -50.65
C SER A 316 -15.79 24.69 -51.17
N SER A 317 -14.79 25.53 -51.52
CA SER A 317 -14.97 26.82 -52.19
C SER A 317 -15.39 26.66 -53.66
N THR A 318 -16.46 25.91 -53.91
CA THR A 318 -17.25 25.93 -55.14
C THR A 318 -18.72 25.87 -54.72
N ILE A 319 -19.28 27.06 -54.46
CA ILE A 319 -20.69 27.46 -54.58
C ILE A 319 -21.73 26.53 -53.92
N THR A 320 -22.18 26.85 -52.69
CA THR A 320 -23.59 27.12 -52.30
C THR A 320 -23.73 27.28 -50.77
N ASP A 321 -24.61 28.19 -50.36
CA ASP A 321 -24.89 28.65 -48.99
C ASP A 321 -25.28 27.55 -47.99
N THR A 322 -24.27 26.88 -47.39
CA THR A 322 -24.45 26.00 -46.23
C THR A 322 -23.45 26.33 -45.12
N THR A 323 -23.33 27.60 -44.78
CA THR A 323 -22.35 28.11 -43.80
C THR A 323 -22.74 28.07 -42.31
N PRO A 324 -24.01 28.01 -41.83
CA PRO A 324 -24.28 28.24 -40.40
C PRO A 324 -24.03 27.04 -39.46
N LYS A 325 -24.02 25.79 -39.96
CA LYS A 325 -23.90 24.60 -39.07
C LYS A 325 -22.48 24.35 -38.55
N ASN A 326 -21.47 24.72 -39.33
CA ASN A 326 -20.07 24.50 -38.96
C ASN A 326 -19.59 25.52 -37.93
N ASP A 327 -20.04 26.77 -38.03
CA ASP A 327 -19.67 27.84 -37.08
C ASP A 327 -20.25 27.60 -35.68
N ILE A 328 -21.50 27.14 -35.59
CA ILE A 328 -22.14 26.77 -34.31
C ILE A 328 -21.41 25.60 -33.64
N SER A 329 -20.94 24.62 -34.42
CA SER A 329 -20.21 23.46 -33.89
C SER A 329 -18.83 23.84 -33.36
N LEU A 330 -18.17 24.80 -34.01
CA LEU A 330 -16.88 25.34 -33.58
C LEU A 330 -17.01 26.14 -32.27
N GLU A 331 -18.03 27.00 -32.17
CA GLU A 331 -18.28 27.81 -30.99
C GLU A 331 -18.58 26.96 -29.74
N ILE A 332 -19.36 25.87 -29.91
CA ILE A 332 -19.64 24.91 -28.83
C ILE A 332 -18.33 24.24 -28.37
N LEU A 333 -17.45 23.88 -29.30
CA LEU A 333 -16.17 23.23 -29.00
C LEU A 333 -15.22 24.18 -28.25
N GLU A 334 -15.15 25.45 -28.66
CA GLU A 334 -14.37 26.47 -27.95
C GLU A 334 -14.89 26.74 -26.54
N LYS A 335 -16.21 26.81 -26.37
CA LYS A 335 -16.84 26.94 -25.04
C LYS A 335 -16.53 25.73 -24.15
N ARG A 336 -16.54 24.52 -24.71
CA ARG A 336 -16.17 23.29 -23.98
C ARG A 336 -14.71 23.32 -23.53
N ASN A 337 -13.81 23.79 -24.39
CA ASN A 337 -12.40 23.94 -24.04
C ASN A 337 -12.16 24.95 -22.92
N ARG A 338 -12.82 26.11 -22.98
CA ARG A 338 -12.73 27.11 -21.91
C ARG A 338 -13.24 26.57 -20.58
N HIS A 339 -14.37 25.87 -20.60
CA HIS A 339 -14.91 25.22 -19.41
C HIS A 339 -13.93 24.20 -18.82
N ALA A 340 -13.36 23.32 -19.66
CA ALA A 340 -12.39 22.33 -19.19
C ALA A 340 -11.12 22.95 -18.59
N LEU A 341 -10.61 24.04 -19.18
CA LEU A 341 -9.48 24.79 -18.63
C LEU A 341 -9.82 25.43 -17.29
N GLN A 342 -11.04 25.96 -17.12
CA GLN A 342 -11.49 26.51 -15.85
C GLN A 342 -11.60 25.42 -14.77
N CYS A 343 -12.15 24.25 -15.09
CA CYS A 343 -12.17 23.11 -14.17
C CYS A 343 -10.75 22.78 -13.70
N VAL A 344 -9.80 22.66 -14.64
CA VAL A 344 -8.41 22.35 -14.29
C VAL A 344 -7.73 23.46 -13.51
N GLN A 345 -8.09 24.73 -13.73
CA GLN A 345 -7.61 25.83 -12.90
C GLN A 345 -8.07 25.66 -11.44
N ILE A 346 -9.34 25.33 -11.21
CA ILE A 346 -9.89 25.09 -9.87
C ILE A 346 -9.23 23.86 -9.24
N GLU A 347 -9.07 22.77 -9.99
CA GLU A 347 -8.38 21.55 -9.51
C GLU A 347 -6.92 21.82 -9.16
N THR A 348 -6.24 22.66 -9.94
CA THR A 348 -4.87 23.10 -9.65
C THR A 348 -4.80 23.84 -8.30
N GLN A 349 -5.74 24.75 -8.04
CA GLN A 349 -5.82 25.46 -6.76
C GLN A 349 -6.09 24.50 -5.59
N LEU A 350 -6.96 23.51 -5.79
CA LEU A 350 -7.24 22.48 -4.79
C LEU A 350 -5.99 21.67 -4.44
N VAL A 351 -5.17 21.29 -5.44
CA VAL A 351 -3.88 20.63 -5.22
C VAL A 351 -2.96 21.51 -4.37
N TYR A 352 -2.82 22.79 -4.70
CA TYR A 352 -1.98 23.72 -3.94
C TYR A 352 -2.46 23.92 -2.50
N ALA A 353 -3.78 23.97 -2.27
CA ALA A 353 -4.35 24.06 -0.93
C ALA A 353 -3.97 22.84 -0.06
N ASN A 354 -3.83 21.66 -0.65
CA ASN A 354 -3.44 20.45 0.06
C ASN A 354 -1.92 20.34 0.32
N LEU A 355 -1.08 21.20 -0.28
CA LEU A 355 0.38 21.17 -0.02
C LEU A 355 0.74 21.58 1.41
N GLU A 356 -0.15 22.26 2.14
CA GLU A 356 0.04 22.52 3.57
C GLU A 356 0.21 21.22 4.39
N ALA A 357 -0.40 20.12 3.94
CA ALA A 357 -0.22 18.80 4.55
C ALA A 357 1.26 18.37 4.57
N PHE A 358 2.07 18.83 3.63
CA PHE A 358 3.50 18.54 3.62
C PHE A 358 4.23 19.16 4.82
N VAL A 359 3.85 20.37 5.24
CA VAL A 359 4.41 21.00 6.45
C VAL A 359 4.07 20.17 7.68
N TYR A 360 2.81 19.72 7.79
CA TYR A 360 2.38 18.83 8.87
C TYR A 360 3.16 17.51 8.91
N ILE A 361 3.42 16.90 7.74
CA ILE A 361 4.23 15.68 7.61
C ILE A 361 5.65 15.91 8.14
N LEU A 362 6.30 17.01 7.75
CA LEU A 362 7.66 17.34 8.20
C LEU A 362 7.73 17.65 9.70
N SER A 363 6.74 18.39 10.24
CA SER A 363 6.64 18.64 11.68
C SER A 363 6.43 17.34 12.46
N SER A 364 5.58 16.45 11.95
CA SER A 364 5.33 15.14 12.56
C SER A 364 6.58 14.26 12.54
N LEU A 365 7.36 14.30 11.45
CA LEU A 365 8.65 13.64 11.37
C LEU A 365 9.63 14.18 12.42
N GLY A 366 9.80 15.51 12.48
CA GLY A 366 10.66 16.15 13.48
C GLY A 366 10.29 15.75 14.91
N ASN A 367 9.01 15.84 15.26
CA ASN A 367 8.51 15.45 16.58
C ASN A 367 8.73 13.97 16.90
N SER A 368 8.49 13.08 15.91
CA SER A 368 8.71 11.65 16.09
C SER A 368 10.18 11.33 16.34
N GLN A 369 11.09 11.99 15.61
CA GLN A 369 12.54 11.83 15.79
C GLN A 369 13.00 12.39 17.14
N CYS A 370 12.59 13.60 17.53
CA CYS A 370 12.93 14.17 18.83
C CYS A 370 12.47 13.29 19.99
N LYS A 371 11.23 12.78 19.93
CA LYS A 371 10.71 11.87 20.95
C LYS A 371 11.50 10.56 20.98
N GLY A 372 11.75 9.95 19.83
CA GLY A 372 12.58 8.75 19.73
C GLY A 372 13.96 8.96 20.35
N SER A 373 14.70 9.98 19.91
CA SER A 373 16.03 10.29 20.45
C SER A 373 16.04 10.56 21.95
N SER A 374 15.01 11.23 22.47
CA SER A 374 14.88 11.46 23.92
C SER A 374 14.64 10.16 24.69
N ASP A 375 13.78 9.27 24.18
CA ASP A 375 13.53 7.96 24.78
C ASP A 375 14.81 7.11 24.79
N PHE A 376 15.53 7.07 23.67
CA PHE A 376 16.82 6.40 23.54
C PHE A 376 17.85 6.91 24.55
N PHE A 377 17.97 8.24 24.68
CA PHE A 377 18.92 8.83 25.62
C PHE A 377 18.63 8.40 27.06
N ASN A 378 17.36 8.41 27.47
CA ASN A 378 16.96 8.03 28.82
C ASN A 378 17.29 6.55 29.11
N ILE A 379 17.04 5.66 28.15
CA ILE A 379 17.33 4.23 28.32
C ILE A 379 18.84 3.97 28.35
N TRP A 380 19.61 4.58 27.45
CA TRP A 380 21.07 4.46 27.46
C TRP A 380 21.70 5.00 28.74
N LYS A 381 21.13 6.07 29.31
CA LYS A 381 21.53 6.59 30.61
C LYS A 381 21.26 5.58 31.73
N SER A 382 20.06 4.99 31.78
CA SER A 382 19.72 3.92 32.74
C SER A 382 20.68 2.75 32.62
N PHE A 383 20.94 2.29 31.40
CA PHE A 383 21.89 1.23 31.09
C PHE A 383 23.31 1.54 31.57
N ALA A 384 23.80 2.76 31.34
CA ALA A 384 25.11 3.19 31.80
C ALA A 384 25.20 3.28 33.34
N ASP A 385 24.12 3.72 34.00
CA ASP A 385 24.03 3.77 35.46
C ASP A 385 24.00 2.37 36.08
N GLU A 386 23.34 1.40 35.43
CA GLU A 386 23.37 -0.02 35.80
C GLU A 386 24.79 -0.58 35.66
N ILE A 387 25.45 -0.38 34.52
CA ILE A 387 26.85 -0.79 34.32
C ILE A 387 27.79 -0.14 35.34
N SER A 388 27.58 1.14 35.66
CA SER A 388 28.40 1.85 36.63
C SER A 388 28.26 1.26 38.04
N ARG A 389 27.05 0.85 38.42
CA ARG A 389 26.81 0.10 39.66
C ARG A 389 27.55 -1.25 39.64
N LEU A 390 27.52 -1.97 38.53
CA LEU A 390 28.29 -3.22 38.36
C LEU A 390 29.81 -2.99 38.43
N GLY A 391 30.30 -1.94 37.76
CA GLY A 391 31.71 -1.59 37.65
C GLY A 391 32.32 -1.05 38.94
N GLN A 392 31.59 -0.24 39.71
CA GLN A 392 32.01 0.21 41.05
C GLN A 392 32.21 -0.95 42.02
N THR A 393 31.52 -2.06 41.78
CA THR A 393 31.67 -3.23 42.63
C THR A 393 32.95 -4.02 42.30
N TYR A 394 33.44 -4.07 41.04
CA TYR A 394 34.52 -5.02 40.67
C TYR A 394 35.53 -4.67 39.55
N ILE A 395 35.50 -3.51 38.87
CA ILE A 395 36.48 -3.21 37.79
C ILE A 395 36.95 -1.75 37.83
N THR A 396 38.09 -1.49 38.48
CA THR A 396 38.70 -0.15 38.55
C THR A 396 39.65 0.19 37.38
N LYS A 397 40.07 -0.80 36.57
CA LYS A 397 40.93 -0.62 35.37
C LYS A 397 40.73 -1.73 34.33
N SER A 398 40.91 -1.40 33.05
CA SER A 398 40.92 -2.34 31.92
C SER A 398 41.94 -3.47 32.13
N PRO A 399 41.59 -4.75 31.91
CA PRO A 399 42.54 -5.86 31.93
C PRO A 399 43.66 -5.72 30.89
N ILE A 400 43.40 -5.00 29.79
CA ILE A 400 44.38 -4.74 28.72
C ILE A 400 45.49 -3.78 29.22
N ASP A 401 45.18 -2.94 30.22
CA ASP A 401 46.14 -2.04 30.85
C ASP A 401 46.84 -2.66 32.08
N ARG A 402 46.39 -3.85 32.52
CA ARG A 402 47.04 -4.60 33.61
C ARG A 402 48.20 -5.42 33.04
N ARG A 403 49.44 -4.98 33.26
CA ARG A 403 50.63 -5.83 33.11
C ARG A 403 50.76 -6.82 34.28
N ASP A 404 49.70 -7.56 34.62
CA ASP A 404 49.81 -8.62 35.62
C ASP A 404 50.16 -9.93 34.93
N THR A 405 51.47 -10.15 34.75
CA THR A 405 52.07 -11.43 34.39
C THR A 405 52.10 -12.44 35.55
N THR A 406 51.37 -12.18 36.64
CA THR A 406 51.34 -13.03 37.84
C THR A 406 50.68 -14.39 37.61
N VAL A 407 49.93 -14.58 36.53
CA VAL A 407 49.40 -15.91 36.13
C VAL A 407 50.52 -16.84 35.60
N TYR A 408 51.66 -16.29 35.17
CA TYR A 408 52.79 -17.07 34.62
C TYR A 408 53.94 -17.31 35.60
N ARG A 409 53.84 -16.88 36.87
CA ARG A 409 54.83 -17.23 37.90
C ARG A 409 54.38 -18.43 38.72
N LYS A 410 54.71 -19.62 38.22
CA LYS A 410 55.10 -20.76 39.05
C LYS A 410 56.52 -21.16 38.69
#